data_AF-A0A4P6UI46-F1
#
_entry.id   AF-A0A4P6UI46-F1
#
_cell.length_a   1.000
_cell.length_b   1.000
_cell.length_c   1.000
_cell.angle_alpha   90.00
_cell.angle_beta   90.00
_cell.angle_gamma   90.00
#
_symmetry.space_group_name_H-M   'P 1'
#
loop_
_entity.id
_entity.type
_entity.pdbx_description
1 polymer ?
#
loop_
_entity_poly.entity_id
_entity_poly.type
_entity_poly.pdbx_seq_one_letter_code
_entity_poly.pdbx_strand_id
1 'polypeptide(L)'
;MKSEEALAETWEEDERARKEHSHQEADAAAMLSREQADHLVASYLARAEDEMSSFGSALPGNDRKPKHQLTVTSVSDYDFGWVYRYNTKAFIETGDFSYTLVGNAPLIVDKIDGGLYVTGTARPLEYYIAQFRVGIRSRA
;
A
#
# COMPACT_ATOMS: atom_id res chain seq x y z
N MET A 1 17.42 56.42 -0.93
CA MET A 1 18.35 55.40 -0.40
C MET A 1 17.59 54.42 0.49
N LYS A 2 16.59 53.73 -0.07
CA LYS A 2 15.81 52.63 0.55
C LYS A 2 15.40 51.56 -0.49
N SER A 3 15.91 51.67 -1.72
CA SER A 3 15.43 50.90 -2.88
C SER A 3 16.26 49.67 -3.17
N GLU A 4 17.56 49.66 -2.83
CA GLU A 4 18.42 48.49 -3.08
C GLU A 4 18.31 47.43 -1.98
N GLU A 5 18.12 47.85 -0.73
CA GLU A 5 17.99 46.95 0.43
C GLU A 5 16.67 46.15 0.38
N ALA A 6 15.56 46.81 0.03
CA ALA A 6 14.27 46.16 -0.19
C ALA A 6 14.28 45.19 -1.38
N LEU A 7 15.08 45.47 -2.41
CA LEU A 7 15.23 44.53 -3.53
C LEU A 7 16.04 43.31 -3.07
N ALA A 8 17.16 43.49 -2.39
CA ALA A 8 17.99 42.39 -1.90
C ALA A 8 17.24 41.42 -0.98
N GLU A 9 16.40 41.93 -0.08
CA GLU A 9 15.53 41.10 0.79
C GLU A 9 14.54 40.26 -0.02
N THR A 10 13.92 40.84 -1.06
CA THR A 10 13.00 40.08 -1.93
C THR A 10 13.72 38.99 -2.73
N TRP A 11 14.97 39.20 -3.15
CA TRP A 11 15.77 38.19 -3.85
C TRP A 11 16.14 37.01 -2.93
N GLU A 12 16.49 37.27 -1.67
CA GLU A 12 16.80 36.21 -0.70
C GLU A 12 15.56 35.40 -0.29
N GLU A 13 14.40 36.03 -0.16
CA GLU A 13 13.13 35.34 0.10
C GLU A 13 12.70 34.47 -1.09
N ASP A 14 12.82 34.98 -2.32
CA ASP A 14 12.53 34.23 -3.55
C ASP A 14 13.47 33.02 -3.71
N GLU A 15 14.77 33.19 -3.42
CA GLU A 15 15.72 32.08 -3.44
C GLU A 15 15.44 31.04 -2.37
N ARG A 16 15.03 31.46 -1.16
CA ARG A 16 14.68 30.54 -0.08
C ARG A 16 13.44 29.73 -0.43
N ALA A 17 12.41 30.38 -0.97
CA ALA A 17 11.20 29.71 -1.45
C ALA A 17 11.49 28.72 -2.59
N ARG A 18 12.39 29.06 -3.52
CA ARG A 18 12.83 28.14 -4.59
C ARG A 18 13.61 26.94 -4.05
N LYS A 19 14.50 27.15 -3.08
CA LYS A 19 15.27 26.07 -2.42
C LYS A 19 14.37 25.14 -1.61
N GLU A 20 13.35 25.69 -0.95
CA GLU A 20 12.39 24.93 -0.16
C GLU A 20 11.43 24.12 -1.05
N HIS A 21 10.89 24.72 -2.12
CA HIS A 21 10.11 24.01 -3.13
C HIS A 21 10.92 22.88 -3.78
N SER A 22 12.19 23.13 -4.11
CA SER A 22 13.08 22.12 -4.69
C SER A 22 13.40 20.96 -3.73
N HIS A 23 13.53 21.22 -2.42
CA HIS A 23 13.68 20.15 -1.43
C HIS A 23 12.39 19.34 -1.29
N GLN A 24 11.24 20.00 -1.28
CA GLN A 24 9.94 19.34 -1.17
C GLN A 24 9.63 18.47 -2.40
N GLU A 25 10.03 18.90 -3.58
CA GLU A 25 9.98 18.10 -4.82
C GLU A 25 10.95 16.90 -4.78
N ALA A 26 12.17 17.08 -4.25
CA ALA A 26 13.13 16.00 -4.10
C ALA A 26 12.67 14.94 -3.08
N ASP A 27 12.09 15.37 -1.96
CA ASP A 27 11.51 14.48 -0.94
C ASP A 27 10.29 13.74 -1.50
N ALA A 28 9.44 14.41 -2.30
CA ALA A 28 8.32 13.76 -2.99
C ALA A 28 8.79 12.76 -4.06
N ALA A 29 9.88 13.06 -4.78
CA ALA A 29 10.49 12.15 -5.76
C ALA A 29 11.18 10.93 -5.12
N ALA A 30 11.56 11.03 -3.84
CA ALA A 30 12.10 9.91 -3.07
C ALA A 30 11.02 8.97 -2.49
N MET A 31 9.76 9.42 -2.41
CA MET A 31 8.64 8.60 -1.96
C MET A 31 8.27 7.54 -2.99
N LEU A 32 7.82 6.38 -2.50
CA LEU A 32 7.28 5.31 -3.34
C LEU A 32 6.12 5.84 -4.18
N SER A 33 6.17 5.62 -5.49
CA SER A 33 5.09 5.97 -6.40
C SER A 33 3.92 4.98 -6.26
N ARG A 34 2.74 5.40 -6.73
CA ARG A 34 1.57 4.51 -6.78
C ARG A 34 1.80 3.28 -7.64
N GLU A 35 2.51 3.42 -8.77
CA GLU A 35 2.86 2.30 -9.65
C GLU A 35 3.78 1.29 -8.94
N GLN A 36 4.76 1.78 -8.18
CA GLN A 36 5.65 0.93 -7.38
C GLN A 36 4.88 0.23 -6.26
N ALA A 37 3.94 0.91 -5.61
CA ALA A 37 3.05 0.31 -4.61
C ALA A 37 2.17 -0.79 -5.21
N ASP A 38 1.58 -0.54 -6.38
CA ASP A 38 0.76 -1.52 -7.11
C ASP A 38 1.60 -2.77 -7.47
N HIS A 39 2.84 -2.57 -7.93
CA HIS A 39 3.77 -3.67 -8.23
C HIS A 39 4.17 -4.48 -6.98
N LEU A 40 4.40 -3.80 -5.86
CA LEU A 40 4.72 -4.42 -4.57
C LEU A 40 3.56 -5.29 -4.07
N VAL A 41 2.32 -4.80 -4.18
CA VAL A 41 1.12 -5.56 -3.82
C VAL A 41 0.89 -6.73 -4.77
N ALA A 42 1.07 -6.53 -6.09
CA ALA A 42 0.95 -7.63 -7.05
C ALA A 42 1.94 -8.77 -6.75
N SER A 43 3.18 -8.43 -6.39
CA SER A 43 4.21 -9.39 -6.00
C SER A 43 3.85 -10.13 -4.71
N TYR A 44 3.29 -9.43 -3.71
CA TYR A 44 2.79 -10.04 -2.47
C TYR A 44 1.65 -11.04 -2.76
N LEU A 45 0.68 -10.65 -3.60
CA LEU A 45 -0.45 -11.51 -3.94
C LEU A 45 -0.01 -12.76 -4.69
N ALA A 46 0.90 -12.65 -5.67
CA ALA A 46 1.45 -13.79 -6.38
C ALA A 46 2.15 -14.78 -5.43
N ARG A 47 2.93 -14.29 -4.47
CA ARG A 47 3.52 -15.14 -3.42
C ARG A 47 2.45 -15.82 -2.57
N ALA A 48 1.41 -15.09 -2.16
CA ALA A 48 0.33 -15.65 -1.36
C ALA A 48 -0.45 -16.74 -2.12
N GLU A 49 -0.67 -16.60 -3.43
CA GLU A 49 -1.28 -17.63 -4.29
C GLU A 49 -0.44 -18.92 -4.31
N ASP A 50 0.88 -18.78 -4.45
CA ASP A 50 1.79 -19.91 -4.45
C ASP A 50 1.87 -20.58 -3.08
N GLU A 51 1.85 -19.83 -1.97
CA GLU A 51 1.80 -20.38 -0.61
C GLU A 51 0.51 -21.17 -0.37
N MET A 52 -0.65 -20.62 -0.75
CA MET A 52 -1.94 -21.32 -0.67
C MET A 52 -1.94 -22.60 -1.51
N SER A 53 -1.22 -22.61 -2.62
CA SER A 53 -1.08 -23.77 -3.50
C SER A 53 -0.05 -24.78 -3.02
N SER A 54 0.95 -24.34 -2.25
CA SER A 54 2.07 -25.17 -1.77
C SER A 54 1.72 -25.96 -0.52
N PHE A 55 0.79 -25.46 0.29
CA PHE A 55 0.22 -26.26 1.38
C PHE A 55 -0.70 -27.31 0.74
N GLY A 56 -0.15 -28.47 0.42
CA GLY A 56 -0.92 -29.62 -0.05
C GLY A 56 -2.16 -29.79 0.83
N SER A 57 -3.31 -30.06 0.23
CA SER A 57 -4.54 -30.17 1.01
C SER A 57 -4.41 -31.30 2.03
N ALA A 58 -4.66 -31.00 3.30
CA ALA A 58 -4.85 -32.03 4.32
C ALA A 58 -6.06 -32.93 4.03
N LEU A 59 -6.88 -32.58 3.04
CA LEU A 59 -8.02 -33.36 2.57
C LEU A 59 -7.60 -34.23 1.37
N PRO A 60 -7.79 -35.56 1.44
CA PRO A 60 -7.50 -36.45 0.32
C PRO A 60 -8.40 -36.12 -0.90
N GLY A 61 -7.83 -36.17 -2.11
CA GLY A 61 -8.57 -35.98 -3.37
C GLY A 61 -8.76 -34.53 -3.82
N ASN A 62 -8.03 -33.56 -3.24
CA ASN A 62 -8.13 -32.14 -3.59
C ASN A 62 -7.02 -31.68 -4.57
N ASP A 63 -6.41 -32.61 -5.29
CA ASP A 63 -5.34 -32.45 -6.28
C ASP A 63 -5.77 -31.71 -7.57
N ARG A 64 -7.07 -31.44 -7.73
CA ARG A 64 -7.66 -30.84 -8.94
C ARG A 64 -8.24 -29.43 -8.74
N LYS A 65 -8.11 -28.80 -7.57
CA LYS A 65 -8.62 -27.43 -7.41
C LYS A 65 -7.75 -26.44 -8.22
N PRO A 66 -8.36 -25.57 -9.04
CA PRO A 66 -7.61 -24.53 -9.74
C PRO A 66 -6.93 -23.60 -8.73
N LYS A 67 -5.72 -23.15 -9.07
CA LYS A 67 -5.00 -22.14 -8.27
C LYS A 67 -5.89 -20.91 -8.13
N HIS A 68 -6.00 -20.41 -6.90
CA HIS A 68 -6.80 -19.22 -6.64
C HIS A 68 -6.04 -18.04 -7.24
N GLN A 69 -6.72 -17.22 -8.06
CA GLN A 69 -6.17 -15.95 -8.52
C GLN A 69 -6.70 -14.86 -7.60
N LEU A 70 -5.81 -14.08 -7.00
CA LEU A 70 -6.10 -12.95 -6.15
C LEU A 70 -6.10 -11.67 -6.98
N THR A 71 -6.94 -10.73 -6.59
CA THR A 71 -7.09 -9.45 -7.28
C THR A 71 -7.42 -8.37 -6.26
N VAL A 72 -6.80 -7.21 -6.43
CA VAL A 72 -7.14 -6.00 -5.68
C VAL A 72 -8.58 -5.61 -6.01
N THR A 73 -9.42 -5.47 -4.98
CA THR A 73 -10.82 -5.07 -5.11
C THR A 73 -11.01 -3.58 -4.96
N SER A 74 -10.18 -2.93 -4.14
CA SER A 74 -10.19 -1.48 -3.97
C SER A 74 -8.88 -1.02 -3.34
N VAL A 75 -8.56 0.24 -3.61
CA VAL A 75 -7.45 0.96 -2.98
C VAL A 75 -8.00 2.23 -2.35
N SER A 76 -7.55 2.54 -1.14
CA SER A 76 -7.87 3.79 -0.45
C SER A 76 -6.59 4.58 -0.19
N ASP A 77 -6.58 5.84 -0.60
CA ASP A 77 -5.46 6.76 -0.40
C ASP A 77 -5.46 7.38 1.00
N TYR A 78 -4.27 7.51 1.58
CA TYR A 78 -4.02 8.14 2.88
C TYR A 78 -2.79 9.07 2.78
N ASP A 79 -2.64 9.94 3.78
CA ASP A 79 -1.46 10.81 3.93
C ASP A 79 -0.13 10.03 3.94
N PHE A 80 -0.10 8.84 4.55
CA PHE A 80 1.07 7.97 4.63
C PHE A 80 1.29 7.06 3.40
N GLY A 81 0.33 6.95 2.48
CA GLY A 81 0.39 5.98 1.37
C GLY A 81 -0.96 5.38 1.05
N TRP A 82 -1.06 4.05 0.98
CA TRP A 82 -2.23 3.36 0.43
C TRP A 82 -2.66 2.15 1.24
N VAL A 83 -3.97 1.87 1.23
CA VAL A 83 -4.55 0.64 1.77
C VAL A 83 -5.21 -0.16 0.66
N TYR A 84 -4.79 -1.41 0.50
CA TYR A 84 -5.28 -2.32 -0.52
C TYR A 84 -6.19 -3.38 0.10
N ARG A 85 -7.37 -3.57 -0.49
CA ARG A 85 -8.23 -4.74 -0.25
C ARG A 85 -8.15 -5.65 -1.46
N TYR A 86 -8.27 -6.95 -1.23
CA TYR A 86 -8.21 -7.95 -2.29
C TYR A 86 -9.17 -9.10 -1.99
N ASN A 87 -9.49 -9.89 -3.01
CA ASN A 87 -10.26 -11.12 -2.89
C ASN A 87 -9.88 -12.06 -4.06
N THR A 88 -10.48 -13.25 -4.13
CA THR A 88 -10.34 -14.09 -5.31
C THR A 88 -11.04 -13.43 -6.50
N LYS A 89 -10.43 -13.56 -7.68
CA LYS A 89 -11.04 -13.12 -8.94
C LYS A 89 -12.37 -13.84 -9.19
N ALA A 90 -12.44 -15.14 -8.90
CA ALA A 90 -13.67 -15.92 -9.07
C ALA A 90 -14.83 -15.37 -8.24
N PHE A 91 -14.60 -14.96 -6.99
CA PHE A 91 -15.64 -14.31 -6.17
C PHE A 91 -16.10 -12.98 -6.79
N ILE A 92 -15.17 -12.16 -7.28
CA ILE A 92 -15.48 -10.86 -7.88
C ILE A 92 -16.32 -11.04 -9.16
N GLU A 93 -15.99 -12.02 -9.99
CA GLU A 93 -16.66 -12.26 -11.26
C GLU A 93 -18.03 -12.93 -11.10
N THR A 94 -18.16 -13.84 -10.14
CA THR A 94 -19.37 -14.68 -9.99
C THR A 94 -20.32 -14.21 -8.89
N GLY A 95 -19.81 -13.50 -7.88
CA GLY A 95 -20.53 -13.20 -6.64
C GLY A 95 -20.81 -14.43 -5.76
N ASP A 96 -20.36 -15.62 -6.14
CA ASP A 96 -20.59 -16.84 -5.35
C ASP A 96 -19.63 -16.86 -4.16
N PHE A 97 -20.22 -16.76 -2.97
CA PHE A 97 -19.52 -16.80 -1.69
C PHE A 97 -18.66 -18.05 -1.50
N SER A 98 -18.92 -19.15 -2.22
CA SER A 98 -18.07 -20.34 -2.20
C SER A 98 -16.63 -20.07 -2.69
N TYR A 99 -16.44 -19.02 -3.49
CA TYR A 99 -15.13 -18.58 -3.98
C TYR A 99 -14.52 -17.47 -3.14
N THR A 100 -15.20 -16.95 -2.12
CA THR A 100 -14.67 -15.82 -1.35
C THR A 100 -13.41 -16.22 -0.57
N LEU A 101 -12.41 -15.35 -0.55
CA LEU A 101 -11.22 -15.55 0.26
C LEU A 101 -11.56 -15.26 1.72
N VAL A 102 -11.46 -16.27 2.57
CA VAL A 102 -11.70 -16.14 4.01
C VAL A 102 -10.38 -15.96 4.75
N GLY A 103 -10.35 -15.03 5.71
CA GLY A 103 -9.19 -14.81 6.58
C GLY A 103 -8.13 -13.89 5.99
N ASN A 104 -8.36 -13.28 4.82
CA ASN A 104 -7.48 -12.24 4.32
C ASN A 104 -7.71 -10.89 5.03
N ALA A 105 -6.67 -10.08 5.10
CA ALA A 105 -6.70 -8.77 5.73
C ALA A 105 -6.25 -7.69 4.73
N PRO A 106 -6.71 -6.43 4.86
CA PRO A 106 -6.18 -5.33 4.07
C PRO A 106 -4.66 -5.18 4.23
N LEU A 107 -4.00 -4.66 3.20
CA LEU A 107 -2.56 -4.40 3.19
C LEU A 107 -2.33 -2.89 3.24
N ILE A 108 -1.33 -2.45 4.01
CA ILE A 108 -0.89 -1.06 4.04
C ILE A 108 0.43 -0.96 3.26
N VAL A 109 0.53 0.00 2.34
CA VAL A 109 1.81 0.38 1.71
C VAL A 109 2.16 1.79 2.17
N ASP A 110 3.32 1.93 2.81
CA ASP A 110 3.88 3.20 3.25
C ASP A 110 4.68 3.82 2.10
N LYS A 111 4.33 5.04 1.69
CA LYS A 111 5.04 5.73 0.62
C LYS A 111 6.38 6.31 1.08
N ILE A 112 6.60 6.47 2.38
CA ILE A 112 7.81 7.07 2.94
C ILE A 112 8.92 6.03 3.04
N ASP A 113 8.63 4.86 3.62
CA ASP A 113 9.63 3.80 3.79
C ASP A 113 9.58 2.70 2.72
N GLY A 114 8.58 2.75 1.84
CA GLY A 114 8.40 1.79 0.75
C GLY A 114 7.98 0.38 1.22
N GLY A 115 7.57 0.23 2.47
CA GLY A 115 7.20 -1.04 3.08
C GLY A 115 5.75 -1.43 2.83
N LEU A 116 5.53 -2.74 2.67
CA LEU A 116 4.20 -3.36 2.72
C LEU A 116 4.00 -4.01 4.11
N TYR A 117 2.85 -3.73 4.71
CA TYR A 117 2.49 -4.16 6.05
C TYR A 117 1.16 -4.90 6.04
N VAL A 118 1.12 -6.05 6.71
CA VAL A 118 -0.07 -6.90 6.83
C VAL A 118 -0.86 -6.43 8.06
N THR A 119 -2.17 -6.26 7.90
CA THR A 119 -3.09 -6.01 9.02
C THR A 119 -3.66 -7.31 9.57
N GLY A 120 -4.51 -7.23 10.60
CA GLY A 120 -5.19 -8.41 11.13
C GLY A 120 -6.67 -8.46 10.72
N THR A 121 -7.32 -9.58 11.01
CA THR A 121 -8.76 -9.78 10.79
C THR A 121 -9.60 -9.67 12.07
N ALA A 122 -8.94 -9.54 13.24
CA ALA A 122 -9.61 -9.55 14.54
C ALA A 122 -10.30 -8.23 14.93
N ARG A 123 -10.05 -7.14 14.21
CA ARG A 123 -10.52 -5.77 14.52
C ARG A 123 -10.86 -5.03 13.23
N PRO A 124 -11.63 -3.93 13.29
CA PRO A 124 -11.87 -3.07 12.13
C PRO A 124 -10.57 -2.47 11.56
N LEU A 125 -10.59 -2.08 10.29
CA LEU A 125 -9.43 -1.51 9.59
C LEU A 125 -8.88 -0.26 10.29
N GLU A 126 -9.76 0.59 10.83
CA GLU A 126 -9.40 1.84 11.50
C GLU A 126 -8.48 1.60 12.70
N TYR A 127 -8.67 0.46 13.39
CA TYR A 127 -7.77 0.06 14.48
C TYR A 127 -6.35 -0.16 13.96
N TYR A 128 -6.18 -0.90 12.86
CA TYR A 128 -4.87 -1.18 12.30
C TYR A 128 -4.21 0.05 11.67
N ILE A 129 -5.00 0.96 11.08
CA ILE A 129 -4.49 2.26 10.61
C ILE A 129 -3.97 3.08 11.80
N ALA A 130 -4.70 3.11 12.92
CA ALA A 130 -4.24 3.80 14.12
C ALA A 130 -2.96 3.17 14.69
N GLN A 131 -2.86 1.84 14.73
CA GLN A 131 -1.65 1.12 15.14
C GLN A 131 -0.46 1.44 14.22
N PHE A 132 -0.66 1.38 12.91
CA PHE A 132 0.35 1.70 11.91
C PHE A 132 0.90 3.12 12.11
N ARG A 133 0.03 4.10 12.34
CA ARG A 133 0.41 5.51 12.58
C ARG A 133 1.25 5.72 13.83
N VAL A 134 1.09 4.88 14.86
CA VAL A 134 1.92 4.94 16.08
C VAL A 134 3.13 3.99 16.02
N GLY A 135 3.40 3.39 14.85
CA GLY A 135 4.55 2.53 14.60
C GLY A 135 4.34 1.05 14.93
N ILE A 136 3.13 0.63 15.32
CA ILE A 136 2.80 -0.78 15.54
C ILE A 136 2.35 -1.38 14.22
N ARG A 137 3.28 -2.09 13.56
CA ARG A 137 3.10 -2.62 12.20
C ARG A 137 3.86 -3.93 11.99
N SER A 138 3.30 -4.81 11.17
CA SER A 138 3.89 -6.10 10.81
C SER A 138 4.26 -6.08 9.34
N ARG A 139 5.57 -6.11 9.04
CA ARG A 139 6.06 -6.08 7.66
C ARG A 139 5.83 -7.45 6.99
N ALA A 140 5.42 -7.42 5.73
CA ALA A 140 5.11 -8.60 4.91
C ALA A 140 6.32 -9.30 4.32
#